data_AF-A0A8S2SG73-F1
#
_entry.id   AF-A0A8S2SG73-F1
#
_cell.length_a   1.000
_cell.length_b   1.000
_cell.length_c   1.000
_cell.angle_alpha   90.00
_cell.angle_beta   90.00
_cell.angle_gamma   90.00
#
_symmetry.space_group_name_H-M   'P 1'
#
loop_
_entity.id
_entity.type
_entity.pdbx_description
1 polymer ?
#
loop_
_entity_poly.entity_id
_entity_poly.type
_entity_poly.pdbx_seq_one_letter_code
_entity_poly.pdbx_strand_id
1 'polypeptide(L)' 'VKLDQRGRIEVDKNFQTSCKGVYAIGDCIQGPMLAHKAEDEGIICVEGIATGHEPHIDYNCVPSVIYTFPEV' A
#
# COMPACT_ATOMS: atom_id res chain seq x y z
N VAL A 1 -0.95 -10.07 -14.08
CA VAL A 1 -0.79 -8.88 -13.23
C VAL A 1 -0.30 -7.75 -14.12
N LYS A 2 -0.94 -6.58 -14.08
CA LYS A 2 -0.52 -5.40 -14.85
C LYS A 2 0.50 -4.59 -14.07
N LEU A 3 1.44 -3.99 -14.78
CA LEU A 3 2.48 -3.15 -14.21
C LEU A 3 2.36 -1.72 -14.78
N ASP A 4 2.69 -0.74 -13.95
CA ASP A 4 2.83 0.64 -14.39
C ASP A 4 4.16 0.85 -15.15
N GLN A 5 4.37 2.07 -15.66
CA GLN A 5 5.59 2.42 -16.40
C GLN A 5 6.89 2.32 -15.57
N ARG A 6 6.78 2.27 -14.25
CA ARG A 6 7.90 2.14 -13.30
C ARG A 6 8.09 0.69 -12.83
N GLY A 7 7.31 -0.27 -13.35
CA GLY A 7 7.37 -1.68 -12.99
C GLY A 7 6.66 -2.04 -11.69
N ARG A 8 5.84 -1.14 -11.13
CA ARG A 8 5.02 -1.41 -9.93
C ARG A 8 3.72 -2.08 -10.32
N ILE A 9 3.17 -2.91 -9.44
CA ILE A 9 1.90 -3.59 -9.65
C ILE A 9 0.76 -2.58 -9.58
N GLU A 10 -0.06 -2.55 -10.63
CA GLU A 10 -1.31 -1.79 -10.62
C GLU A 10 -2.34 -2.51 -9.74
N VAL A 11 -2.90 -1.76 -8.79
CA VAL A 11 -3.96 -2.22 -7.88
C VAL A 11 -5.13 -1.27 -7.89
N ASP A 12 -6.32 -1.79 -7.58
CA ASP A 12 -7.50 -0.96 -7.31
C ASP A 12 -7.52 -0.43 -5.86
N LYS A 13 -8.62 0.22 -5.48
CA LYS A 13 -8.83 0.75 -4.13
C LYS A 13 -8.80 -0.31 -3.02
N ASN A 14 -8.99 -1.58 -3.36
CA ASN A 14 -9.03 -2.71 -2.44
C ASN A 14 -7.74 -3.55 -2.54
N PHE A 15 -6.66 -2.97 -3.07
CA PHE A 15 -5.36 -3.61 -3.26
C PHE A 15 -5.40 -4.83 -4.21
N GLN A 16 -6.50 -5.01 -4.96
CA GLN A 16 -6.64 -6.14 -5.86
C GLN A 16 -5.95 -5.84 -7.18
N THR A 17 -5.14 -6.80 -7.63
CA THR A 17 -4.44 -6.69 -8.92
C THR A 17 -5.39 -6.98 -10.09
N SER A 18 -4.87 -6.83 -11.32
CA SER A 18 -5.59 -7.27 -12.53
C SER A 18 -5.93 -8.78 -12.56
N CYS A 19 -5.37 -9.60 -11.66
CA CYS A 19 -5.66 -11.03 -11.55
C CYS A 19 -6.60 -11.25 -10.36
N LYS A 20 -7.76 -11.86 -10.60
CA LYS A 20 -8.79 -12.05 -9.57
C LYS A 20 -8.27 -12.91 -8.43
N GLY A 21 -8.44 -12.43 -7.19
CA GLY A 21 -7.99 -13.11 -5.98
C GLY A 21 -6.49 -12.95 -5.67
N VAL A 22 -5.77 -12.12 -6.43
CA VAL A 22 -4.36 -11.77 -6.16
C VAL A 22 -4.30 -10.30 -5.77
N TYR A 23 -3.66 -10.02 -4.64
CA TYR A 23 -3.55 -8.70 -4.01
C TYR A 23 -2.08 -8.30 -3.87
N ALA A 24 -1.82 -6.99 -3.80
CA ALA A 24 -0.47 -6.44 -3.65
C ALA A 24 -0.49 -5.18 -2.77
N ILE A 25 0.50 -5.05 -1.89
CA ILE A 25 0.65 -3.94 -0.93
C ILE A 25 2.12 -3.51 -0.80
N GLY A 26 2.38 -2.41 -0.11
CA GLY A 26 3.72 -1.95 0.24
C GLY A 26 4.50 -1.39 -0.96
N ASP A 27 5.78 -1.69 -1.02
CA ASP A 27 6.71 -1.06 -1.98
C ASP A 27 6.51 -1.54 -3.43
N CYS A 28 5.79 -2.66 -3.62
CA CYS A 28 5.52 -3.20 -4.94
C CYS A 28 4.36 -2.51 -5.67
N ILE A 29 3.63 -1.61 -5.00
CA ILE A 29 2.53 -0.81 -5.57
C ILE A 29 2.86 0.69 -5.56
N GLN A 30 1.97 1.52 -6.09
CA GLN A 30 2.14 2.97 -6.04
C GLN A 30 2.02 3.50 -4.59
N GLY A 31 2.96 4.34 -4.16
CA GLY A 31 2.91 5.04 -2.87
C GLY A 31 4.30 5.35 -2.31
N PRO A 32 4.38 5.92 -1.10
CA PRO A 32 5.63 6.03 -0.36
C PRO A 32 6.13 4.63 0.06
N MET A 33 7.45 4.46 0.06
CA MET A 33 8.11 3.19 0.44
C MET A 33 8.51 3.25 1.91
N LEU A 34 7.55 2.95 2.78
CA LEU A 34 7.67 3.06 4.23
C LEU A 34 7.10 1.80 4.88
N ALA A 35 7.83 1.25 5.85
CA ALA A 35 7.46 -0.01 6.50
C ALA A 35 6.09 0.07 7.19
N HIS A 36 5.83 1.12 7.95
CA HIS A 36 4.57 1.31 8.68
C HIS A 36 3.38 1.54 7.73
N LYS A 37 3.60 2.17 6.57
CA LYS A 37 2.58 2.28 5.52
C LYS A 37 2.24 0.90 4.95
N ALA A 38 3.25 0.09 4.66
CA ALA A 38 3.03 -1.26 4.14
C ALA A 38 2.30 -2.17 5.15
N GLU A 39 2.58 -2.00 6.44
CA GLU A 39 1.88 -2.66 7.55
C GLU A 39 0.39 -2.32 7.54
N ASP A 40 0.04 -1.02 7.55
CA ASP A 40 -1.36 -0.56 7.57
C ASP A 40 -2.12 -1.00 6.31
N GLU A 41 -1.51 -0.92 5.13
CA GLU A 41 -2.11 -1.45 3.90
C GLU A 41 -2.39 -2.95 3.99
N GLY A 42 -1.51 -3.72 4.65
CA GLY A 42 -1.70 -5.14 4.89
C GLY A 42 -2.92 -5.42 5.77
N ILE A 43 -3.08 -4.67 6.87
CA ILE A 43 -4.24 -4.76 7.76
C ILE A 43 -5.51 -4.45 6.97
N ILE A 44 -5.55 -3.32 6.25
CA ILE A 44 -6.72 -2.89 5.46
C ILE A 44 -7.07 -3.91 4.39
N CYS A 45 -6.07 -4.40 3.64
CA CYS A 45 -6.26 -5.38 2.59
C CYS A 45 -6.89 -6.67 3.14
N VAL A 46 -6.36 -7.21 4.25
CA VAL A 46 -6.86 -8.46 4.83
C VAL A 46 -8.23 -8.25 5.48
N GLU A 47 -8.46 -7.13 6.16
CA GLU A 47 -9.76 -6.79 6.73
C GLU A 47 -10.84 -6.66 5.65
N GLY A 48 -10.52 -6.01 4.53
CA GLY A 48 -11.41 -5.92 3.37
C GLY A 48 -11.72 -7.26 2.73
N ILE A 49 -10.72 -8.15 2.62
CA ILE A 49 -10.93 -9.53 2.15
C ILE A 49 -11.85 -10.31 3.10
N ALA A 50 -11.64 -10.19 4.41
CA ALA A 50 -12.32 -11.01 5.41
C ALA A 50 -13.75 -10.53 5.74
N THR A 51 -13.97 -9.22 5.77
CA THR A 51 -15.21 -8.61 6.28
C THR A 51 -16.03 -7.91 5.21
N GLY A 52 -15.42 -7.52 4.09
CA GLY A 52 -16.04 -6.64 3.09
C GLY A 52 -16.17 -5.18 3.53
N HIS A 53 -15.64 -4.80 4.70
CA HIS A 53 -15.49 -3.40 5.10
C HIS A 53 -14.31 -2.77 4.36
N GLU A 54 -14.42 -1.48 4.02
CA GLU A 54 -13.35 -0.72 3.36
C GLU A 54 -12.76 0.32 4.35
N PRO A 55 -11.89 -0.10 5.28
CA PRO A 55 -11.12 0.85 6.07
C PRO A 55 -10.19 1.65 5.14
N HIS A 56 -9.90 2.90 5.51
CA HIS A 56 -9.14 3.82 4.67
C HIS A 56 -7.86 4.26 5.38
N ILE A 57 -6.81 4.47 4.61
CA ILE A 57 -5.58 5.14 5.03
C ILE A 57 -5.52 6.51 4.36
N ASP A 58 -5.27 7.55 5.13
CA ASP A 58 -4.92 8.85 4.56
C ASP A 58 -3.41 8.93 4.34
N TYR A 59 -2.99 8.70 3.09
CA TYR A 59 -1.59 8.75 2.69
C TYR A 59 -0.92 10.12 2.95
N ASN A 60 -1.68 11.20 3.12
CA ASN A 60 -1.13 12.52 3.44
C ASN A 60 -0.73 12.66 4.92
N CYS A 61 -1.25 11.79 5.78
CA CYS A 61 -0.98 11.79 7.22
C CYS A 61 0.06 10.73 7.62
N VAL A 62 0.72 10.10 6.64
CA VAL A 62 1.76 9.08 6.89
C VAL A 62 3.10 9.78 7.16
N PRO A 63 3.69 9.61 8.36
CA PRO A 63 4.96 10.26 8.69
C PRO A 63 6.13 9.63 7.92
N SER A 64 7.13 10.43 7.57
CA SER A 64 8.40 9.95 6.99
C SER A 64 9.57 10.53 7.77
N VAL A 65 10.63 9.75 7.94
CA VAL A 65 11.83 10.17 8.68
C VAL A 65 13.08 9.88 7.85
N ILE A 66 14.03 10.82 7.87
CA ILE A 66 15.38 10.66 7.35
C ILE A 66 16.34 10.67 8.54
N TYR A 67 17.00 9.53 8.77
CA TYR A 67 17.94 9.35 9.89
C TYR A 67 19.32 9.97 9.63
N THR A 68 19.37 11.27 9.35
CA THR A 68 20.59 12.09 9.23
C THR A 68 20.86 12.90 10.51
N PHE A 69 21.93 13.69 10.52
CA PHE A 69 22.18 14.67 11.58
C PHE A 69 22.36 16.08 10.97
N PRO A 70 21.45 17.05 11.27
CA PRO A 70 20.22 16.88 12.03
C PRO A 70 19.21 15.98 11.32
N GLU A 71 18.27 15.43 12.10
CA GLU A 71 17.17 14.61 11.60
C GLU A 71 16.14 15.48 10.86
N VAL A 72 15.44 14.88 9.89
CA VAL A 72 14.35 15.50 9.12
C VAL A 72 13.17 14.54 9.02
#